data_AF-A0A1Q5IJX3-F1
#
_entry.id   AF-A0A1Q5IJX3-F1
#
_cell.length_a   1.000
_cell.length_b   1.000
_cell.length_c   1.000
_cell.angle_alpha   90.00
_cell.angle_beta   90.00
_cell.angle_gamma   90.00
#
_symmetry.space_group_name_H-M   'P 1'
#
loop_
_entity.id
_entity.type
_entity.pdbx_description
1 polymer ?
#
loop_
_entity_poly.entity_id
_entity_poly.type
_entity_poly.pdbx_seq_one_letter_code
_entity_poly.pdbx_strand_id
1 'polypeptide(L)'
;MRTRNRFAKIVLAAALAGMALTACGTADPSGRTTAGASAVEPGAKPKPKPTPTPVRSLPSDALAEHPDPEMRFLALSSRVLDGCVPGGLPQPPSVPPEDVPPPQNLPGRPMPEEPGDLSVPSGAPEPPPAPEPAPTRSGPVEEVPLTAVDKCAGDAHAARVRTAFDGAGPADYPALKKKLTSLDYPPSRIHRMPDHGGAPRARIDLRFMGGNLALEVTGTPDQVLVEPFGAPETEDVRVTDVKRKP
;
A
#
# COMPACT_ATOMS: atom_id res chain seq x y z
N MET A 1 20.60 -47.83 32.97
CA MET A 1 20.67 -48.78 31.83
C MET A 1 20.81 -47.97 30.55
N ARG A 2 21.83 -48.30 29.74
CA ARG A 2 22.16 -47.67 28.45
C ARG A 2 21.33 -48.32 27.33
N THR A 3 20.82 -47.54 26.40
CA THR A 3 20.90 -47.90 24.96
C THR A 3 20.90 -46.67 24.07
N ARG A 4 21.98 -46.55 23.28
CA ARG A 4 22.18 -45.69 22.11
C ARG A 4 21.47 -46.30 20.90
N ASN A 5 21.12 -45.48 19.90
CA ASN A 5 21.40 -45.66 18.46
C ASN A 5 20.95 -44.38 17.72
N ARG A 6 21.81 -43.51 17.16
CA ARG A 6 22.77 -43.57 16.03
C ARG A 6 22.13 -43.44 14.63
N PHE A 7 22.38 -42.26 14.04
CA PHE A 7 22.80 -41.93 12.66
C PHE A 7 22.04 -42.42 11.42
N ALA A 8 21.56 -41.45 10.63
CA ALA A 8 21.63 -41.44 9.16
C ALA A 8 21.77 -39.96 8.71
N LYS A 9 22.99 -39.47 8.47
CA LYS A 9 23.67 -39.31 7.15
C LYS A 9 22.89 -38.48 6.11
N ILE A 10 23.45 -37.30 5.90
CA ILE A 10 23.20 -36.29 4.86
C ILE A 10 23.53 -36.85 3.47
N VAL A 11 22.73 -36.48 2.46
CA VAL A 11 23.20 -36.39 1.06
C VAL A 11 22.75 -35.04 0.49
N LEU A 12 23.75 -34.24 0.13
CA LEU A 12 23.67 -32.98 -0.60
C LEU A 12 23.76 -33.32 -2.09
N ALA A 13 22.85 -32.80 -2.92
CA ALA A 13 23.01 -32.81 -4.37
C ALA A 13 22.69 -31.42 -4.92
N ALA A 14 23.73 -30.72 -5.34
CA ALA A 14 23.65 -29.48 -6.10
C ALA A 14 23.48 -29.82 -7.59
N ALA A 15 22.57 -29.13 -8.28
CA ALA A 15 22.51 -29.11 -9.72
C ALA A 15 22.38 -27.66 -10.21
N LEU A 16 23.50 -27.16 -10.74
CA LEU A 16 23.60 -25.97 -11.58
C LEU A 16 23.19 -26.34 -13.01
N ALA A 17 22.23 -25.61 -13.57
CA ALA A 17 22.01 -25.43 -15.01
C ALA A 17 21.21 -24.12 -15.14
N GLY A 18 21.53 -23.13 -15.96
CA GLY A 18 22.32 -23.04 -17.17
C GLY A 18 21.55 -22.03 -18.03
N MET A 19 22.12 -20.84 -18.25
CA MET A 19 21.48 -19.76 -19.02
C MET A 19 21.32 -20.13 -20.50
N ALA A 20 20.20 -19.72 -21.10
CA ALA A 20 20.12 -19.50 -22.55
C ALA A 20 19.23 -18.28 -22.82
N LEU A 21 19.87 -17.18 -23.27
CA LEU A 21 19.23 -16.01 -23.86
C LEU A 21 19.02 -16.31 -25.36
N THR A 22 17.77 -16.46 -25.79
CA THR A 22 17.43 -16.47 -27.22
C THR A 22 16.87 -15.11 -27.60
N ALA A 23 17.75 -14.27 -28.15
CA ALA A 23 17.37 -13.10 -28.92
C ALA A 23 16.80 -13.57 -30.27
N CYS A 24 15.55 -13.22 -30.57
CA CYS A 24 14.98 -13.38 -31.90
C CYS A 24 14.80 -11.99 -32.51
N GLY A 25 15.80 -11.58 -33.29
CA GLY A 25 15.70 -10.50 -34.25
C GLY A 25 15.94 -11.08 -35.63
N THR A 26 14.91 -11.09 -36.47
CA THR A 26 15.03 -11.29 -37.92
C THR A 26 14.31 -10.14 -38.60
N ALA A 27 15.12 -9.20 -39.08
CA ALA A 27 14.78 -8.46 -40.29
C ALA A 27 15.07 -9.38 -41.46
N ASP A 28 14.17 -9.44 -42.44
CA ASP A 28 14.56 -9.80 -43.80
C ASP A 28 13.96 -8.83 -44.84
N PRO A 29 14.76 -8.47 -45.86
CA PRO A 29 14.42 -7.54 -46.92
C PRO A 29 13.86 -8.29 -48.14
N SER A 30 13.13 -7.59 -49.01
CA SER A 30 13.17 -7.72 -50.49
C SER A 30 11.88 -7.18 -51.10
N GLY A 31 12.00 -6.22 -52.01
CA GLY A 31 10.87 -5.74 -52.81
C GLY A 31 11.24 -4.58 -53.74
N ARG A 32 11.58 -4.92 -54.98
CA ARG A 32 12.17 -4.10 -56.05
C ARG A 32 11.27 -2.97 -56.58
N THR A 33 11.90 -1.82 -56.83
CA THR A 33 11.67 -0.75 -57.83
C THR A 33 10.37 -0.69 -58.66
N THR A 34 9.77 0.50 -58.73
CA THR A 34 9.54 1.24 -59.99
C THR A 34 9.41 2.75 -59.73
N ALA A 35 9.96 3.54 -60.64
CA ALA A 35 10.00 5.00 -60.63
C ALA A 35 8.62 5.62 -60.90
N GLY A 36 8.36 6.80 -60.35
CA GLY A 36 7.20 7.61 -60.73
C GLY A 36 7.00 8.86 -59.88
N ALA A 37 7.55 9.97 -60.38
CA ALA A 37 7.06 11.34 -60.26
C ALA A 37 6.86 12.01 -58.87
N SER A 38 7.55 13.15 -58.79
CA SER A 38 7.38 14.26 -57.86
C SER A 38 5.92 14.71 -57.68
N ALA A 39 5.51 14.83 -56.42
CA ALA A 39 4.46 15.76 -56.00
C ALA A 39 4.81 16.30 -54.60
N VAL A 40 5.02 17.62 -54.54
CA VAL A 40 5.26 18.40 -53.34
C VAL A 40 3.91 18.62 -52.66
N GLU A 41 3.72 18.07 -51.45
CA GLU A 41 2.64 18.51 -50.55
C GLU A 41 3.22 19.28 -49.36
N PRO A 42 2.67 20.47 -49.05
CA PRO A 42 3.03 21.24 -47.87
C PRO A 42 2.16 20.81 -46.67
N GLY A 43 2.76 20.67 -45.49
CA GLY A 43 1.99 20.69 -44.24
C GLY A 43 2.11 19.46 -43.34
N ALA A 44 3.33 19.02 -43.02
CA ALA A 44 3.55 18.21 -41.83
C ALA A 44 3.49 19.12 -40.59
N LYS A 45 2.33 19.14 -39.90
CA LYS A 45 2.20 19.72 -38.56
C LYS A 45 3.23 19.05 -37.62
N PRO A 46 3.98 19.79 -36.79
CA PRO A 46 4.87 19.18 -35.81
C PRO A 46 4.05 18.28 -34.89
N LYS A 47 4.45 17.01 -34.75
CA LYS A 47 3.95 16.15 -33.65
C LYS A 47 4.22 16.89 -32.34
N PRO A 48 3.21 17.06 -31.46
CA PRO A 48 3.46 17.60 -30.13
C PRO A 48 4.47 16.69 -29.44
N LYS A 49 5.58 17.31 -29.04
CA LYS A 49 6.60 16.71 -28.17
C LYS A 49 5.85 16.16 -26.95
N PRO A 50 6.07 14.91 -26.51
CA PRO A 50 5.46 14.42 -25.29
C PRO A 50 5.90 15.35 -24.15
N THR A 51 4.94 16.13 -23.64
CA THR A 51 5.12 16.88 -22.41
C THR A 51 5.52 15.86 -21.34
N PRO A 52 6.64 16.03 -20.63
CA PRO A 52 6.95 15.17 -19.51
C PRO A 52 5.79 15.29 -18.52
N THR A 53 5.06 14.20 -18.35
CA THR A 53 4.07 14.08 -17.29
C THR A 53 4.79 14.45 -15.99
N PRO A 54 4.26 15.40 -15.20
CA PRO A 54 4.92 15.79 -13.96
C PRO A 54 5.11 14.54 -13.10
N VAL A 55 6.38 14.20 -12.88
CA VAL A 55 6.77 13.08 -12.04
C VAL A 55 6.31 13.42 -10.63
N ARG A 56 5.46 12.55 -10.10
CA ARG A 56 4.81 12.71 -8.81
C ARG A 56 5.87 12.77 -7.70
N SER A 57 5.77 13.78 -6.86
CA SER A 57 6.83 14.22 -5.93
C SER A 57 6.93 13.42 -4.63
N LEU A 58 6.44 12.19 -4.60
CA LEU A 58 6.87 11.23 -3.59
C LEU A 58 7.69 10.19 -4.33
N PRO A 59 9.02 10.10 -4.12
CA PRO A 59 9.82 9.02 -4.65
C PRO A 59 9.34 7.73 -3.97
N SER A 60 8.30 7.13 -4.54
CA SER A 60 7.69 5.89 -4.05
C SER A 60 8.75 4.78 -3.96
N ASP A 61 9.79 4.87 -4.78
CA ASP A 61 10.93 3.97 -4.74
C ASP A 61 11.82 4.18 -3.50
N ALA A 62 12.06 5.42 -3.07
CA ALA A 62 12.79 5.69 -1.83
C ALA A 62 11.99 5.28 -0.58
N LEU A 63 10.66 5.48 -0.61
CA LEU A 63 9.77 5.02 0.47
C LEU A 63 9.68 3.48 0.53
N ALA A 64 9.76 2.80 -0.62
CA ALA A 64 9.73 1.33 -0.69
C ALA A 64 10.97 0.67 -0.07
N GLU A 65 12.10 1.37 0.00
CA GLU A 65 13.34 0.88 0.65
C GLU A 65 13.50 1.37 2.09
N HIS A 66 12.54 2.13 2.62
CA HIS A 66 12.64 2.71 3.96
C HIS A 66 12.69 1.63 5.05
N PRO A 67 13.46 1.80 6.15
CA PRO A 67 13.57 0.80 7.22
C PRO A 67 12.25 0.57 7.97
N ASP A 68 11.43 1.63 8.12
CA ASP A 68 10.11 1.56 8.74
C ASP A 68 9.08 0.82 7.84
N PRO A 69 8.46 -0.28 8.30
CA PRO A 69 7.42 -0.98 7.56
C PRO A 69 6.19 -0.12 7.21
N GLU A 70 5.82 0.88 8.02
CA GLU A 70 4.67 1.74 7.71
C GLU A 70 4.97 2.64 6.51
N MET A 71 6.23 3.08 6.35
CA MET A 71 6.66 3.87 5.19
C MET A 71 6.70 3.04 3.91
N ARG A 72 7.13 1.77 3.99
CA ARG A 72 7.05 0.84 2.85
C ARG A 72 5.60 0.55 2.47
N PHE A 73 4.73 0.40 3.46
CA PHE A 73 3.29 0.23 3.24
C PHE A 73 2.65 1.46 2.58
N LEU A 74 3.06 2.67 2.97
CA LEU A 74 2.63 3.91 2.32
C LEU A 74 3.04 3.95 0.84
N ALA A 75 4.27 3.53 0.53
CA ALA A 75 4.74 3.41 -0.85
C ALA A 75 3.91 2.41 -1.66
N LEU A 76 3.65 1.23 -1.07
CA LEU A 76 2.83 0.19 -1.66
C LEU A 76 1.41 0.68 -1.94
N SER A 77 0.77 1.32 -0.96
CA SER A 77 -0.60 1.84 -1.08
C SER A 77 -0.71 2.91 -2.15
N SER A 78 0.26 3.84 -2.19
CA SER A 78 0.32 4.89 -3.22
C SER A 78 0.46 4.28 -4.62
N ARG A 79 1.37 3.31 -4.80
CA ARG A 79 1.57 2.63 -6.09
C ARG A 79 0.32 1.91 -6.57
N VAL A 80 -0.40 1.24 -5.68
CA VAL A 80 -1.65 0.54 -6.02
C VAL A 80 -2.74 1.55 -6.41
N LEU A 81 -2.93 2.61 -5.62
CA LEU A 81 -3.93 3.64 -5.90
C LEU A 81 -3.66 4.38 -7.21
N ASP A 82 -2.41 4.58 -7.58
CA ASP A 82 -2.00 5.21 -8.84
C ASP A 82 -2.47 4.44 -10.07
N GLY A 83 -2.56 3.11 -9.97
CA GLY A 83 -3.13 2.26 -11.00
C GLY A 83 -4.66 2.27 -11.05
N CYS A 84 -5.32 2.80 -10.02
CA CYS A 84 -6.76 2.70 -9.82
C CYS A 84 -7.53 4.02 -9.98
N VAL A 85 -6.85 5.17 -9.94
CA VAL A 85 -7.50 6.48 -10.12
C VAL A 85 -7.28 6.98 -11.55
N PRO A 86 -8.34 7.16 -12.36
CA PRO A 86 -8.23 7.74 -13.70
C PRO A 86 -7.64 9.16 -13.60
N GLY A 87 -6.48 9.39 -14.22
CA GLY A 87 -5.76 10.67 -14.13
C GLY A 87 -4.79 10.80 -12.95
N GLY A 88 -4.64 9.77 -12.12
CA GLY A 88 -3.76 9.76 -10.93
C GLY A 88 -4.35 10.50 -9.72
N LEU A 89 -3.73 10.38 -8.54
CA LEU A 89 -4.11 11.25 -7.42
C LEU A 89 -3.73 12.70 -7.74
N PRO A 90 -4.52 13.69 -7.28
CA PRO A 90 -4.16 15.09 -7.41
C PRO A 90 -2.75 15.33 -6.88
N GLN A 91 -1.91 15.96 -7.71
CA GLN A 91 -0.61 16.42 -7.24
C GLN A 91 -0.87 17.48 -6.15
N PRO A 92 -0.20 17.41 -4.98
CA PRO A 92 -0.27 18.51 -4.04
C PRO A 92 0.15 19.79 -4.77
N PRO A 93 -0.49 20.94 -4.49
CA PRO A 93 -0.07 22.19 -5.09
C PRO A 93 1.42 22.38 -4.82
N SER A 94 2.21 22.60 -5.87
CA SER A 94 3.61 22.95 -5.75
C SER A 94 3.70 24.22 -4.92
N VAL A 95 4.03 24.10 -3.64
CA VAL A 95 4.32 25.26 -2.81
C VAL A 95 5.58 25.88 -3.42
N PRO A 96 5.54 27.12 -3.93
CA PRO A 96 6.77 27.81 -4.31
C PRO A 96 7.70 27.79 -3.09
N PRO A 97 9.03 27.73 -3.28
CA PRO A 97 9.95 27.89 -2.17
C PRO A 97 9.54 29.16 -1.42
N GLU A 98 9.10 29.02 -0.18
CA GLU A 98 8.91 30.17 0.67
C GLU A 98 10.28 30.83 0.75
N ASP A 99 10.40 32.04 0.20
CA ASP A 99 11.42 32.99 0.61
C ASP A 99 11.17 33.26 2.09
N VAL A 100 11.66 32.37 2.95
CA VAL A 100 11.77 32.62 4.38
C VAL A 100 12.87 33.67 4.49
N PRO A 101 12.56 34.96 4.75
CA PRO A 101 13.62 35.89 5.06
C PRO A 101 14.32 35.37 6.33
N PRO A 102 15.65 35.38 6.39
CA PRO A 102 16.35 34.98 7.59
C PRO A 102 15.86 35.84 8.76
N PRO A 103 15.76 35.29 9.99
CA PRO A 103 15.32 36.06 11.14
C PRO A 103 16.22 37.29 11.29
N GLN A 104 15.65 38.47 11.06
CA GLN A 104 16.33 39.74 11.26
C GLN A 104 16.46 39.99 12.77
N ASN A 105 17.45 39.37 13.40
CA ASN A 105 17.94 39.78 14.70
C ASN A 105 18.67 41.12 14.54
N LEU A 106 17.90 42.22 14.49
CA LEU A 106 18.42 43.57 14.60
C LEU A 106 18.63 43.91 16.08
N PRO A 107 19.85 44.24 16.52
CA PRO A 107 20.08 44.71 17.89
C PRO A 107 19.35 46.04 18.10
N GLY A 108 18.46 46.10 19.10
CA GLY A 108 17.86 47.36 19.56
C GLY A 108 16.35 47.54 19.40
N ARG A 109 15.58 46.52 18.99
CA ARG A 109 14.12 46.57 19.20
C ARG A 109 13.78 46.13 20.63
N PRO A 110 12.99 46.89 21.38
CA PRO A 110 12.49 46.42 22.67
C PRO A 110 11.66 45.16 22.44
N MET A 111 11.91 44.14 23.25
CA MET A 111 11.09 42.94 23.34
C MET A 111 9.63 43.34 23.54
N PRO A 112 8.66 42.69 22.85
CA PRO A 112 7.29 42.70 23.33
C PRO A 112 7.31 42.19 24.78
N GLU A 113 6.68 42.97 25.65
CA GLU A 113 6.60 42.70 27.09
C GLU A 113 6.21 41.24 27.34
N GLU A 114 6.79 40.68 28.42
CA GLU A 114 6.35 39.42 29.02
C GLU A 114 4.82 39.32 29.00
N PRO A 115 4.24 38.13 28.77
CA PRO A 115 2.82 37.96 29.00
C PRO A 115 2.58 38.23 30.48
N GLY A 116 2.01 39.41 30.75
CA GLY A 116 1.57 39.81 32.07
C GLY A 116 0.71 38.70 32.66
N ASP A 117 0.90 38.49 33.95
CA ASP A 117 0.15 37.60 34.81
C ASP A 117 -1.35 37.93 34.69
N LEU A 118 -2.02 37.27 33.74
CA LEU A 118 -3.46 37.33 33.58
C LEU A 118 -4.06 36.50 34.70
N SER A 119 -4.18 37.13 35.87
CA SER A 119 -5.06 36.68 36.94
C SER A 119 -6.47 36.59 36.37
N VAL A 120 -6.88 35.36 36.03
CA VAL A 120 -8.23 35.03 35.57
C VAL A 120 -9.21 35.41 36.69
N PRO A 121 -10.26 36.21 36.43
CA PRO A 121 -11.32 36.42 37.41
C PRO A 121 -11.97 35.07 37.73
N SER A 122 -11.82 34.58 38.96
CA SER A 122 -12.53 33.39 39.47
C SER A 122 -14.03 33.66 39.54
N GLY A 123 -14.71 33.53 38.41
CA GLY A 123 -16.15 33.69 38.26
C GLY A 123 -16.69 33.05 37.00
N ALA A 124 -15.96 32.11 36.39
CA ALA A 124 -16.49 31.32 35.28
C ALA A 124 -17.53 30.32 35.82
N PRO A 125 -18.74 30.26 35.25
CA PRO A 125 -19.68 29.18 35.54
C PRO A 125 -19.00 27.83 35.30
N GLU A 126 -19.24 26.88 36.18
CA GLU A 126 -18.72 25.52 36.07
C GLU A 126 -19.02 24.99 34.66
N PRO A 127 -18.01 24.49 33.91
CA PRO A 127 -18.25 23.96 32.59
C PRO A 127 -19.31 22.86 32.69
N PRO A 128 -20.27 22.80 31.75
CA PRO A 128 -21.26 21.73 31.76
C PRO A 128 -20.53 20.38 31.82
N PRO A 129 -21.09 19.38 32.52
CA PRO A 129 -20.46 18.07 32.63
C PRO A 129 -20.06 17.61 31.23
N ALA A 130 -18.81 17.14 31.12
CA ALA A 130 -18.29 16.63 29.86
C ALA A 130 -19.29 15.62 29.29
N PRO A 131 -19.63 15.69 27.99
CA PRO A 131 -20.54 14.74 27.39
C PRO A 131 -20.03 13.33 27.69
N GLU A 132 -20.93 12.47 28.18
CA GLU A 132 -20.60 11.08 28.44
C GLU A 132 -19.93 10.49 27.19
N PRO A 133 -18.85 9.69 27.33
CA PRO A 133 -18.24 9.03 26.20
C PRO A 133 -19.33 8.33 25.40
N ALA A 134 -19.43 8.65 24.10
CA ALA A 134 -20.38 7.98 23.23
C ALA A 134 -20.22 6.46 23.43
N PRO A 135 -21.33 5.71 23.59
CA PRO A 135 -21.24 4.29 23.86
C PRO A 135 -20.37 3.65 22.77
N THR A 136 -19.27 3.02 23.18
CA THR A 136 -18.45 2.19 22.30
C THR A 136 -19.38 1.21 21.63
N ARG A 137 -19.51 1.31 20.30
CA ARG A 137 -20.51 0.56 19.54
C ARG A 137 -20.23 -0.94 19.73
N SER A 138 -20.90 -1.52 20.71
CA SER A 138 -20.65 -2.87 21.19
C SER A 138 -21.57 -3.78 20.40
N GLY A 139 -21.09 -4.24 19.26
CA GLY A 139 -21.85 -5.14 18.40
C GLY A 139 -21.11 -5.42 17.11
N PRO A 140 -21.34 -6.59 16.51
CA PRO A 140 -20.77 -6.91 15.21
C PRO A 140 -21.19 -5.89 14.17
N VAL A 141 -20.21 -5.39 13.42
CA VAL A 141 -20.42 -4.32 12.44
C VAL A 141 -20.59 -4.94 11.06
N GLU A 142 -21.57 -4.49 10.30
CA GLU A 142 -21.81 -5.00 8.95
C GLU A 142 -20.74 -4.51 7.97
N GLU A 143 -20.46 -5.33 6.96
CA GLU A 143 -19.61 -4.94 5.83
C GLU A 143 -20.19 -3.72 5.10
N VAL A 144 -19.32 -2.76 4.78
CA VAL A 144 -19.69 -1.58 3.99
C VAL A 144 -19.39 -1.81 2.50
N PRO A 145 -20.15 -1.20 1.57
CA PRO A 145 -19.87 -1.38 0.15
C PRO A 145 -18.52 -0.74 -0.24
N LEU A 146 -17.71 -1.48 -1.00
CA LEU A 146 -16.47 -0.96 -1.57
C LEU A 146 -16.76 0.05 -2.71
N THR A 147 -16.03 1.16 -2.72
CA THR A 147 -16.03 2.11 -3.85
C THR A 147 -15.38 1.49 -5.10
N ALA A 148 -15.49 2.15 -6.26
CA ALA A 148 -14.82 1.67 -7.47
C ALA A 148 -13.28 1.64 -7.31
N VAL A 149 -12.72 2.64 -6.62
CA VAL A 149 -11.29 2.72 -6.32
C VAL A 149 -10.89 1.60 -5.36
N ASP A 150 -11.67 1.38 -4.29
CA ASP A 150 -11.37 0.31 -3.33
C ASP A 150 -11.45 -1.08 -3.97
N LYS A 151 -12.40 -1.31 -4.88
CA LYS A 151 -12.48 -2.58 -5.62
C LYS A 151 -11.24 -2.83 -6.46
N CYS A 152 -10.81 -1.83 -7.24
CA CYS A 152 -9.58 -1.92 -8.02
C CYS A 152 -8.35 -2.18 -7.15
N ALA A 153 -8.21 -1.42 -6.05
CA ALA A 153 -7.09 -1.58 -5.13
C ALA A 153 -7.14 -2.95 -4.42
N GLY A 154 -8.33 -3.40 -4.04
CA GLY A 154 -8.59 -4.71 -3.46
C GLY A 154 -8.17 -5.84 -4.39
N ASP A 155 -8.55 -5.77 -5.67
CA ASP A 155 -8.15 -6.75 -6.69
C ASP A 155 -6.63 -6.75 -6.91
N ALA A 156 -6.01 -5.57 -6.96
CA ALA A 156 -4.55 -5.44 -7.12
C ALA A 156 -3.78 -6.05 -5.93
N HIS A 157 -4.19 -5.76 -4.70
CA HIS A 157 -3.59 -6.37 -3.52
C HIS A 157 -3.88 -7.88 -3.44
N ALA A 158 -5.10 -8.32 -3.79
CA ALA A 158 -5.45 -9.73 -3.81
C ALA A 158 -4.60 -10.51 -4.81
N ALA A 159 -4.40 -9.98 -6.02
CA ALA A 159 -3.50 -10.55 -7.01
C ALA A 159 -2.07 -10.65 -6.47
N ARG A 160 -1.55 -9.57 -5.87
CA ARG A 160 -0.21 -9.56 -5.29
C ARG A 160 -0.02 -10.62 -4.19
N VAL A 161 -1.00 -10.77 -3.31
CA VAL A 161 -0.96 -11.82 -2.27
C VAL A 161 -1.01 -13.20 -2.91
N ARG A 162 -1.95 -13.47 -3.83
CA ARG A 162 -2.05 -14.78 -4.51
C ARG A 162 -0.74 -15.17 -5.19
N THR A 163 -0.15 -14.27 -5.98
CA THR A 163 1.14 -14.49 -6.65
C THR A 163 2.26 -14.84 -5.68
N ALA A 164 2.27 -14.25 -4.48
CA ALA A 164 3.32 -14.52 -3.50
C ALA A 164 3.25 -15.93 -2.89
N PHE A 165 2.07 -16.55 -2.87
CA PHE A 165 1.80 -17.89 -2.35
C PHE A 165 1.57 -18.92 -3.47
N ASP A 166 1.89 -18.58 -4.72
CA ASP A 166 1.69 -19.49 -5.84
C ASP A 166 2.51 -20.78 -5.67
N GLY A 167 1.85 -21.93 -5.82
CA GLY A 167 2.42 -23.27 -5.69
C GLY A 167 2.79 -23.72 -4.27
N ALA A 168 2.59 -22.91 -3.24
CA ALA A 168 2.80 -23.32 -1.85
C ALA A 168 2.00 -22.44 -0.87
N GLY A 169 0.92 -23.01 -0.34
CA GLY A 169 0.13 -22.37 0.72
C GLY A 169 0.87 -22.33 2.07
N PRO A 170 0.42 -21.46 3.00
CA PRO A 170 1.02 -21.39 4.32
C PRO A 170 0.69 -22.63 5.16
N ALA A 171 1.71 -23.20 5.82
CA ALA A 171 1.54 -24.34 6.72
C ALA A 171 0.69 -24.00 7.96
N ASP A 172 0.82 -22.77 8.46
CA ASP A 172 0.14 -22.29 9.66
C ASP A 172 0.02 -20.74 9.65
N TYR A 173 -0.62 -20.18 10.68
CA TYR A 173 -0.78 -18.74 10.81
C TYR A 173 0.57 -17.99 10.92
N PRO A 174 1.56 -18.43 11.71
CA PRO A 174 2.90 -17.83 11.71
C PRO A 174 3.53 -17.74 10.31
N ALA A 175 3.43 -18.80 9.49
CA ALA A 175 3.93 -18.81 8.11
C ALA A 175 3.16 -17.82 7.23
N LEU A 176 1.82 -17.79 7.34
CA LEU A 176 0.96 -16.82 6.65
C LEU A 176 1.37 -15.38 7.01
N LYS A 177 1.44 -15.06 8.31
CA LYS A 177 1.81 -13.72 8.80
C LYS A 177 3.20 -13.31 8.34
N LYS A 178 4.20 -14.21 8.46
CA LYS A 178 5.57 -13.94 8.02
C LYS A 178 5.63 -13.57 6.54
N LYS A 179 4.93 -14.34 5.69
CA LYS A 179 4.92 -14.10 4.25
C LYS A 179 4.17 -12.80 3.92
N LEU A 180 3.04 -12.51 4.56
CA LEU A 180 2.36 -11.21 4.43
C LEU A 180 3.25 -10.03 4.87
N THR A 181 4.01 -10.16 5.97
CA THR A 181 4.98 -9.13 6.35
C THR A 181 6.10 -8.96 5.32
N SER A 182 6.57 -10.04 4.70
CA SER A 182 7.56 -9.95 3.61
C SER A 182 7.05 -9.26 2.34
N LEU A 183 5.73 -9.06 2.26
CA LEU A 183 5.05 -8.31 1.22
C LEU A 183 4.80 -6.84 1.64
N ASP A 184 5.49 -6.34 2.67
CA ASP A 184 5.34 -4.96 3.17
C ASP A 184 3.95 -4.64 3.75
N TYR A 185 3.19 -5.66 4.14
CA TYR A 185 2.03 -5.46 5.01
C TYR A 185 2.51 -5.38 6.47
N PRO A 186 2.29 -4.26 7.18
CA PRO A 186 2.77 -4.09 8.54
C PRO A 186 2.17 -5.15 9.49
N PRO A 187 2.97 -5.75 10.40
CA PRO A 187 2.47 -6.73 11.36
C PRO A 187 1.34 -6.22 12.26
N SER A 188 1.25 -4.90 12.46
CA SER A 188 0.20 -4.15 13.17
C SER A 188 -1.16 -4.24 12.48
N ARG A 189 -1.16 -4.34 11.14
CA ARG A 189 -2.35 -4.40 10.28
C ARG A 189 -2.77 -5.82 9.90
N ILE A 190 -2.01 -6.84 10.31
CA ILE A 190 -2.32 -8.25 10.06
C ILE A 190 -2.93 -8.87 11.31
N HIS A 191 -4.25 -9.09 11.26
CA HIS A 191 -5.05 -9.58 12.36
C HIS A 191 -5.36 -11.07 12.18
N ARG A 192 -5.15 -11.87 13.23
CA ARG A 192 -5.50 -13.29 13.22
C ARG A 192 -7.02 -13.46 13.25
N MET A 193 -7.54 -14.33 12.40
CA MET A 193 -8.92 -14.82 12.47
C MET A 193 -8.92 -16.28 12.95
N PRO A 194 -10.04 -16.77 13.49
CA PRO A 194 -10.23 -18.20 13.68
C PRO A 194 -10.02 -18.94 12.36
N ASP A 195 -9.33 -20.08 12.43
CA ASP A 195 -9.03 -20.92 11.27
C ASP A 195 -10.33 -21.40 10.62
N HIS A 196 -10.33 -21.52 9.29
CA HIS A 196 -11.49 -21.97 8.52
C HIS A 196 -11.23 -23.40 8.03
N GLY A 197 -11.93 -24.38 8.61
CA GLY A 197 -11.68 -25.79 8.28
C GLY A 197 -10.26 -26.26 8.61
N GLY A 198 -9.64 -25.69 9.64
CA GLY A 198 -8.23 -25.95 10.01
C GLY A 198 -7.20 -25.17 9.19
N ALA A 199 -7.64 -24.39 8.19
CA ALA A 199 -6.76 -23.57 7.38
C ALA A 199 -6.50 -22.21 8.04
N PRO A 200 -5.24 -21.72 8.09
CA PRO A 200 -4.90 -20.49 8.78
C PRO A 200 -5.54 -19.29 8.09
N ARG A 201 -6.12 -18.36 8.88
CA ARG A 201 -6.82 -17.20 8.34
C ARG A 201 -6.37 -15.90 8.99
N ALA A 202 -6.27 -14.85 8.18
CA ALA A 202 -5.93 -13.50 8.61
C ALA A 202 -6.81 -12.46 7.92
N ARG A 203 -6.97 -11.30 8.55
CA ARG A 203 -7.49 -10.08 7.92
C ARG A 203 -6.41 -9.02 7.89
N ILE A 204 -6.31 -8.30 6.77
CA ILE A 204 -5.36 -7.21 6.57
C ILE A 204 -6.16 -5.91 6.52
N ASP A 205 -5.84 -4.98 7.41
CA ASP A 205 -6.42 -3.64 7.42
C ASP A 205 -5.70 -2.72 6.42
N LEU A 206 -6.36 -2.45 5.29
CA LEU A 206 -5.84 -1.60 4.22
C LEU A 206 -6.54 -0.24 4.18
N ARG A 207 -7.27 0.13 5.24
CA ARG A 207 -7.88 1.46 5.34
C ARG A 207 -6.77 2.51 5.32
N PHE A 208 -6.87 3.39 4.32
CA PHE A 208 -5.88 4.41 4.03
C PHE A 208 -6.58 5.60 3.36
N MET A 209 -6.30 6.82 3.82
CA MET A 209 -6.86 8.08 3.30
C MET A 209 -8.38 8.07 3.09
N GLY A 210 -9.13 7.54 4.06
CA GLY A 210 -10.60 7.45 4.01
C GLY A 210 -11.15 6.29 3.18
N GLY A 211 -10.29 5.37 2.74
CA GLY A 211 -10.70 4.11 2.13
C GLY A 211 -11.30 3.14 3.15
N ASN A 212 -12.18 2.27 2.67
CA ASN A 212 -12.86 1.24 3.49
C ASN A 212 -12.29 -0.17 3.25
N LEU A 213 -11.17 -0.28 2.54
CA LEU A 213 -10.65 -1.56 2.06
C LEU A 213 -10.03 -2.40 3.18
N ALA A 214 -10.41 -3.67 3.24
CA ALA A 214 -9.71 -4.72 3.98
C ALA A 214 -9.63 -6.01 3.13
N LEU A 215 -8.71 -6.90 3.46
CA LEU A 215 -8.60 -8.22 2.83
C LEU A 215 -8.80 -9.33 3.85
N GLU A 216 -9.53 -10.38 3.48
CA GLU A 216 -9.49 -11.66 4.17
C GLU A 216 -8.57 -12.61 3.38
N VAL A 217 -7.58 -13.19 4.05
CA VAL A 217 -6.62 -14.14 3.48
C VAL A 217 -6.78 -15.47 4.21
N THR A 218 -7.19 -16.49 3.48
CA THR A 218 -7.34 -17.85 3.98
C THR A 218 -6.33 -18.75 3.29
N GLY A 219 -5.46 -19.40 4.07
CA GLY A 219 -4.55 -20.42 3.57
C GLY A 219 -5.30 -21.64 3.04
N THR A 220 -4.72 -22.29 2.05
CA THR A 220 -5.09 -23.64 1.60
C THR A 220 -3.78 -24.44 1.46
N PRO A 221 -3.80 -25.75 1.22
CA PRO A 221 -2.56 -26.52 1.03
C PRO A 221 -1.68 -25.99 -0.11
N ASP A 222 -2.30 -25.59 -1.23
CA ASP A 222 -1.57 -25.28 -2.46
C ASP A 222 -1.44 -23.77 -2.74
N GLN A 223 -2.29 -22.96 -2.11
CA GLN A 223 -2.40 -21.52 -2.39
C GLN A 223 -3.06 -20.75 -1.25
N VAL A 224 -3.47 -19.51 -1.52
CA VAL A 224 -4.31 -18.69 -0.63
C VAL A 224 -5.57 -18.22 -1.36
N LEU A 225 -6.70 -18.25 -0.67
CA LEU A 225 -7.89 -17.51 -1.06
C LEU A 225 -7.77 -16.09 -0.49
N VAL A 226 -7.98 -15.09 -1.33
CA VAL A 226 -7.89 -13.67 -0.92
C VAL A 226 -9.14 -12.97 -1.37
N GLU A 227 -9.86 -12.34 -0.45
CA GLU A 227 -11.13 -11.68 -0.73
C GLU A 227 -11.10 -10.25 -0.19
N PRO A 228 -11.28 -9.23 -1.05
CA PRO A 228 -11.48 -7.87 -0.59
C PRO A 228 -12.88 -7.70 -0.01
N PHE A 229 -12.98 -6.91 1.05
CA PHE A 229 -14.25 -6.57 1.69
C PHE A 229 -14.18 -5.17 2.31
N GLY A 230 -15.34 -4.56 2.56
CA GLY A 230 -15.40 -3.22 3.15
C GLY A 230 -15.50 -3.23 4.68
N ALA A 231 -14.56 -2.58 5.35
CA ALA A 231 -14.63 -2.25 6.76
C ALA A 231 -14.94 -0.75 6.92
N PRO A 232 -15.81 -0.33 7.87
CA PRO A 232 -16.04 1.08 8.14
C PRO A 232 -14.73 1.84 8.37
N GLU A 233 -14.65 3.07 7.85
CA GLU A 233 -13.48 3.96 7.99
C GLU A 233 -13.12 4.24 9.45
N THR A 234 -14.08 4.18 10.36
CA THR A 234 -13.89 4.58 11.76
C THR A 234 -12.91 3.64 12.48
N GLU A 235 -11.89 4.22 13.11
CA GLU A 235 -10.79 3.47 13.74
C GLU A 235 -11.24 2.65 14.97
N ASP A 236 -12.39 2.97 15.54
CA ASP A 236 -13.03 2.20 16.63
C ASP A 236 -13.52 0.82 16.18
N VAL A 237 -13.69 0.61 14.87
CA VAL A 237 -14.06 -0.68 14.29
C VAL A 237 -12.80 -1.44 13.89
N ARG A 238 -12.57 -2.59 14.53
CA ARG A 238 -11.54 -3.53 14.09
C ARG A 238 -12.03 -4.35 12.91
N VAL A 239 -11.18 -4.57 11.92
CA VAL A 239 -11.51 -5.39 10.75
C VAL A 239 -11.92 -6.82 11.12
N THR A 240 -11.52 -7.34 12.30
CA THR A 240 -11.94 -8.64 12.83
C THR A 240 -13.40 -8.70 13.27
N ASP A 241 -13.98 -7.54 13.60
CA ASP A 241 -15.34 -7.42 14.15
C ASP A 241 -16.38 -7.20 13.03
N VAL A 242 -15.92 -7.06 11.78
CA VAL A 242 -16.76 -6.93 10.58
C VAL A 242 -17.38 -8.29 10.22
N LYS A 243 -18.70 -8.37 10.22
CA LYS A 243 -19.45 -9.53 9.71
C LYS A 243 -19.49 -9.48 8.19
N ARG A 244 -19.00 -10.56 7.58
CA ARG A 244 -19.10 -10.79 6.14
C ARG A 244 -20.29 -11.69 5.87
N LYS A 245 -20.98 -11.46 4.76
CA LYS A 245 -22.00 -12.37 4.27
C LYS A 245 -21.31 -13.65 3.77
N PRO A 246 -21.84 -14.84 4.10
CA PRO A 246 -21.32 -16.11 3.59
C PRO A 246 -21.51 -16.25 2.08
#